data_AF-A0A963Q3G9-F1
#
_entry.id   AF-A0A963Q3G9-F1
#
_cell.length_a   1.000
_cell.length_b   1.000
_cell.length_c   1.000
_cell.angle_alpha   90.00
_cell.angle_beta   90.00
_cell.angle_gamma   90.00
#
_symmetry.space_group_name_H-M   'P 1'
#
loop_
_entity.id
_entity.type
_entity.pdbx_description
1 polymer ?
#
loop_
_entity_poly.entity_id
_entity_poly.type
_entity_poly.pdbx_seq_one_letter_code
_entity_poly.pdbx_strand_id
1 'polypeptide(L)'
;VRVDGKRVKAAHRLSAGEVIRIPPIDTEPRPATARPPKREVGAAREDRQFLESITLYRDDAVLVLNKPAGLPVQGGTGQKRNLDAMLRNLTRSGEPPRLVHRLDKDTSGVIAVGLTRQATAALAAAFRGRDVRKLYWAVVVGTPARRRGFIDLSLAKRGGPGGERVVIAEDMETGEKMADAQSARSRFAVIDHAANQVTWL
;
A
#
# COMPACT_ATOMS: atom_id res chain seq x y z
N VAL A 1 -25.19 10.75 -14.51
CA VAL A 1 -26.29 11.73 -14.45
C VAL A 1 -26.32 12.49 -15.76
N ARG A 2 -27.50 12.80 -16.28
CA ARG A 2 -27.69 13.65 -17.46
C ARG A 2 -28.52 14.86 -17.08
N VAL A 3 -28.25 16.00 -17.71
CA VAL A 3 -29.04 17.23 -17.60
C VAL A 3 -29.46 17.59 -19.03
N ASP A 4 -30.75 17.76 -19.28
CA ASP A 4 -31.34 18.00 -20.61
C ASP A 4 -30.83 17.04 -21.69
N GLY A 5 -30.76 15.76 -21.33
CA GLY A 5 -30.33 14.68 -22.21
C GLY A 5 -28.81 14.55 -22.42
N LYS A 6 -27.99 15.51 -21.96
CA LYS A 6 -26.52 15.48 -22.09
C LYS A 6 -25.84 14.98 -20.82
N ARG A 7 -24.74 14.22 -20.95
CA ARG A 7 -23.91 13.82 -19.79
C ARG A 7 -23.13 15.05 -19.31
N VAL A 8 -23.19 15.31 -18.00
CA VAL A 8 -22.49 16.43 -17.36
C VAL A 8 -21.46 15.93 -16.35
N LYS A 9 -20.45 16.77 -16.06
CA LYS A 9 -19.46 16.54 -14.99
C LYS A 9 -20.08 16.89 -13.63
N ALA A 10 -19.52 16.34 -12.55
CA ALA A 10 -20.01 16.57 -11.18
C ALA A 10 -20.00 18.05 -10.75
N ALA A 11 -19.12 18.88 -11.33
CA ALA A 11 -19.00 20.30 -11.02
C ALA A 11 -19.98 21.22 -11.80
N HIS A 12 -20.90 20.65 -12.58
CA HIS A 12 -21.86 21.42 -13.37
C HIS A 12 -22.88 22.12 -12.43
N ARG A 13 -22.99 23.45 -12.54
CA ARG A 13 -23.98 24.25 -11.80
C ARG A 13 -25.30 24.25 -12.57
N LEU A 14 -26.38 23.94 -11.86
CA LEU A 14 -27.72 23.85 -12.42
C LEU A 14 -28.38 25.23 -12.48
N SER A 15 -29.21 25.42 -13.49
CA SER A 15 -30.11 26.56 -13.63
C SER A 15 -31.57 26.13 -13.43
N ALA A 16 -32.41 27.09 -13.03
CA ALA A 16 -33.84 26.81 -12.86
C ALA A 16 -34.46 26.39 -14.21
N GLY A 17 -35.19 25.26 -14.19
CA GLY A 17 -35.85 24.70 -15.37
C GLY A 17 -35.13 23.53 -16.04
N GLU A 18 -33.88 23.23 -15.66
CA GLU A 18 -33.13 22.10 -16.23
C GLU A 18 -33.65 20.74 -15.72
N VAL A 19 -33.79 19.77 -16.63
CA VAL A 19 -34.30 18.43 -16.30
C VAL A 19 -33.15 17.45 -16.05
N ILE A 20 -33.09 16.93 -14.82
CA ILE A 20 -32.06 15.97 -14.40
C ILE A 20 -32.57 14.54 -14.57
N ARG A 21 -31.82 13.74 -15.34
CA ARG A 21 -32.03 12.29 -15.44
C ARG A 21 -30.94 11.54 -14.68
N ILE A 22 -31.36 10.83 -13.65
CA ILE A 22 -30.51 9.93 -12.86
C ILE A 22 -30.62 8.52 -13.48
N PRO A 23 -29.50 7.83 -13.76
CA PRO A 23 -29.56 6.42 -14.18
C PRO A 23 -30.23 5.57 -13.09
N PRO A 24 -30.78 4.39 -13.44
CA PRO A 24 -31.31 3.46 -12.44
C PRO A 24 -30.23 3.21 -11.38
N ILE A 25 -30.53 3.59 -10.15
CA ILE A 25 -29.75 3.21 -8.99
C ILE A 25 -30.44 1.95 -8.48
N ASP A 26 -29.67 0.89 -8.22
CA ASP A 26 -30.20 -0.27 -7.51
C ASP A 26 -30.67 0.21 -6.13
N THR A 27 -31.98 0.47 -6.00
CA THR A 27 -32.63 0.90 -4.75
C THR A 27 -33.04 -0.27 -3.88
N GLU A 28 -32.79 -1.50 -4.33
CA GLU A 28 -32.89 -2.64 -3.44
C GLU A 28 -31.86 -2.43 -2.31
N PRO A 29 -32.31 -2.37 -1.04
CA PRO A 29 -31.38 -2.40 0.06
C PRO A 29 -30.63 -3.72 -0.07
N ARG A 30 -29.38 -3.64 -0.55
CA ARG A 30 -28.46 -4.77 -0.57
C ARG A 30 -28.53 -5.35 0.83
N PRO A 31 -29.03 -6.57 1.01
CA PRO A 31 -29.32 -7.05 2.34
C PRO A 31 -28.01 -6.97 3.12
N ALA A 32 -28.07 -6.33 4.30
CA ALA A 32 -26.94 -6.18 5.22
C ALA A 32 -26.37 -7.56 5.67
N THR A 33 -26.93 -8.65 5.16
CA THR A 33 -26.60 -10.04 5.39
C THR A 33 -25.68 -10.64 4.32
N ALA A 34 -25.17 -9.88 3.35
CA ALA A 34 -23.93 -10.26 2.66
C ALA A 34 -22.74 -10.12 3.62
N ARG A 35 -22.84 -10.83 4.77
CA ARG A 35 -21.74 -11.12 5.66
C ARG A 35 -20.68 -11.74 4.75
N PRO A 36 -19.44 -11.22 4.72
CA PRO A 36 -18.37 -11.90 4.01
C PRO A 36 -18.38 -13.37 4.45
N PRO A 37 -18.12 -14.32 3.54
CA PRO A 37 -18.23 -15.74 3.84
C PRO A 37 -17.60 -16.01 5.19
N LYS A 38 -18.36 -16.63 6.11
CA LYS A 38 -17.86 -16.95 7.46
C LYS A 38 -16.57 -17.75 7.28
N ARG A 39 -15.43 -17.10 7.50
CA ARG A 39 -14.13 -17.79 7.56
C ARG A 39 -14.24 -18.84 8.67
N GLU A 40 -13.80 -20.05 8.36
CA GLU A 40 -13.79 -21.16 9.32
C GLU A 40 -13.06 -20.73 10.60
N VAL A 41 -13.63 -21.07 11.75
CA VAL A 41 -13.12 -20.66 13.07
C VAL A 41 -11.65 -21.11 13.26
N GLY A 42 -11.25 -22.23 12.64
CA GLY A 42 -9.88 -22.73 12.63
C GLY A 42 -8.89 -21.77 11.94
N ALA A 43 -9.22 -21.27 10.75
CA ALA A 43 -8.38 -20.33 10.01
C ALA A 43 -8.17 -19.00 10.77
N ALA A 44 -9.18 -18.55 11.52
CA ALA A 44 -9.05 -17.35 12.35
C ALA A 44 -8.09 -17.56 13.53
N ARG A 45 -8.05 -18.77 14.12
CA ARG A 45 -7.11 -19.11 15.21
C ARG A 45 -5.67 -19.19 14.70
N GLU A 46 -5.46 -19.84 13.55
CA GLU A 46 -4.15 -19.94 12.91
C GLU A 46 -3.60 -18.57 12.51
N ASP A 47 -4.44 -17.71 11.92
CA ASP A 47 -4.05 -16.35 11.56
C ASP A 47 -3.61 -15.54 12.80
N ARG A 48 -4.34 -15.67 13.92
CA ARG A 48 -3.99 -15.01 15.19
C ARG A 48 -2.65 -15.50 15.74
N GLN A 49 -2.44 -16.81 15.78
CA GLN A 49 -1.19 -17.39 16.27
C GLN A 49 0.00 -16.97 15.41
N PHE A 50 -0.18 -16.95 14.08
CA PHE A 50 0.84 -16.45 13.18
C PHE A 50 1.14 -14.97 13.41
N LEU A 51 0.12 -14.11 13.49
CA LEU A 51 0.32 -12.67 13.74
C LEU A 51 1.05 -12.42 15.06
N GLU A 52 0.71 -13.17 16.11
CA GLU A 52 1.42 -13.11 17.39
C GLU A 52 2.89 -13.51 17.24
N SER A 53 3.18 -14.59 16.50
CA SER A 53 4.56 -15.08 16.29
C SER A 53 5.47 -14.10 15.55
N ILE A 54 4.89 -13.17 14.79
CA ILE A 54 5.64 -12.13 14.05
C ILE A 54 5.47 -10.73 14.67
N THR A 55 4.89 -10.63 15.86
CA THR A 55 4.72 -9.33 16.54
C THR A 55 6.05 -8.86 17.13
N LEU A 56 6.48 -7.66 16.73
CA LEU A 56 7.65 -6.98 17.28
C LEU A 56 7.29 -6.06 18.44
N TYR A 57 6.12 -5.43 18.37
CA TYR A 57 5.62 -4.52 19.39
C TYR A 57 4.11 -4.44 19.33
N ARG A 58 3.47 -4.28 20.49
CA ARG A 58 2.02 -4.11 20.60
C ARG A 58 1.66 -3.31 21.85
N ASP A 59 0.83 -2.31 21.66
CA ASP A 59 0.09 -1.63 22.73
C ASP A 59 -1.41 -1.57 22.40
N ASP A 60 -2.17 -0.73 23.08
CA ASP A 60 -3.62 -0.58 22.85
C ASP A 60 -3.97 0.11 21.51
N ALA A 61 -3.04 0.87 20.94
CA ALA A 61 -3.24 1.73 19.79
C ALA A 61 -2.50 1.26 18.53
N VAL A 62 -1.35 0.59 18.68
CA VAL A 62 -0.40 0.26 17.62
C VAL A 62 0.05 -1.18 17.73
N LEU A 63 0.16 -1.83 16.57
CA LEU A 63 0.77 -3.14 16.39
C LEU A 63 1.88 -3.02 15.34
N VAL A 64 3.06 -3.55 15.66
CA VAL A 64 4.21 -3.61 14.75
C VAL A 64 4.56 -5.05 14.49
N LEU A 65 4.65 -5.42 13.22
CA LEU A 65 4.87 -6.79 12.77
C LEU A 65 6.16 -6.90 11.97
N ASN A 66 6.85 -8.03 12.09
CA ASN A 66 7.91 -8.46 11.18
C ASN A 66 7.30 -9.29 10.05
N LYS A 67 6.87 -8.63 8.97
CA LYS A 67 6.27 -9.32 7.82
C LYS A 67 7.33 -10.21 7.14
N PRO A 68 7.10 -11.52 6.97
CA PRO A 68 8.01 -12.35 6.21
C PRO A 68 7.94 -12.04 4.70
N ALA A 69 9.00 -12.39 3.98
CA ALA A 69 8.99 -12.41 2.51
C ALA A 69 7.97 -13.45 2.00
N GLY A 70 7.39 -13.19 0.83
CA GLY A 70 6.37 -14.05 0.21
C GLY A 70 4.94 -13.79 0.70
N LEU A 71 4.75 -13.08 1.82
CA LEU A 71 3.42 -12.68 2.32
C LEU A 71 3.01 -11.30 1.74
N PRO A 72 1.94 -11.23 0.93
CA PRO A 72 1.41 -9.96 0.43
C PRO A 72 0.78 -9.13 1.55
N VAL A 73 0.96 -7.81 1.50
CA VAL A 73 0.32 -6.89 2.46
C VAL A 73 -1.17 -6.74 2.19
N GLN A 74 -1.54 -6.52 0.93
CA GLN A 74 -2.92 -6.42 0.46
C GLN A 74 -3.19 -7.50 -0.58
N GLY A 75 -4.45 -7.93 -0.68
CA GLY A 75 -4.87 -8.92 -1.68
C GLY A 75 -4.73 -8.38 -3.11
N GLY A 76 -4.25 -9.23 -4.01
CA GLY A 76 -4.32 -9.06 -5.47
C GLY A 76 -5.03 -10.23 -6.14
N THR A 77 -5.17 -10.19 -7.46
CA THR A 77 -5.78 -11.26 -8.26
C THR A 77 -5.11 -12.61 -7.94
N GLY A 78 -5.87 -13.58 -7.44
CA GLY A 78 -5.38 -14.92 -7.08
C GLY A 78 -4.75 -15.06 -5.69
N GLN A 79 -4.62 -13.99 -4.90
CA GLN A 79 -3.98 -14.06 -3.57
C GLN A 79 -5.01 -14.21 -2.44
N LYS A 80 -5.28 -15.46 -2.04
CA LYS A 80 -6.26 -15.79 -0.99
C LYS A 80 -5.79 -15.48 0.44
N ARG A 81 -4.48 -15.44 0.68
CA ARG A 81 -3.87 -15.15 1.99
C ARG A 81 -3.00 -13.91 1.90
N ASN A 82 -3.32 -12.89 2.69
CA ASN A 82 -2.61 -11.60 2.76
C ASN A 82 -2.77 -10.98 4.16
N LEU A 83 -1.86 -10.08 4.51
CA LEU A 83 -1.77 -9.51 5.85
C LEU A 83 -3.05 -8.72 6.24
N ASP A 84 -3.60 -7.91 5.33
CA ASP A 84 -4.85 -7.15 5.57
C ASP A 84 -6.01 -8.07 5.99
N ALA A 85 -6.20 -9.18 5.29
CA ALA A 85 -7.25 -10.14 5.60
C ALA A 85 -7.01 -10.85 6.95
N MET A 86 -5.76 -11.17 7.28
CA MET A 86 -5.39 -11.81 8.55
C MET A 86 -5.64 -10.87 9.73
N LEU A 87 -5.30 -9.58 9.59
CA LEU A 87 -5.51 -8.55 10.61
C LEU A 87 -6.98 -8.38 11.01
N ARG A 88 -7.93 -8.66 10.11
CA ARG A 88 -9.37 -8.63 10.44
C ARG A 88 -9.74 -9.63 11.54
N ASN A 89 -8.97 -10.70 11.71
CA ASN A 89 -9.20 -11.65 12.81
C ASN A 89 -8.81 -11.08 14.19
N LEU A 90 -8.13 -9.93 14.25
CA LEU A 90 -7.79 -9.19 15.46
C LEU A 90 -8.78 -8.06 15.79
N THR A 91 -9.89 -7.93 15.05
CA THR A 91 -10.92 -6.91 15.28
C THR A 91 -11.42 -6.96 16.73
N ARG A 92 -11.36 -5.82 17.43
CA ARG A 92 -11.91 -5.63 18.79
C ARG A 92 -13.01 -4.57 18.72
N SER A 93 -14.13 -4.80 19.39
CA SER A 93 -15.23 -3.82 19.52
C SER A 93 -15.73 -3.22 18.18
N GLY A 94 -15.63 -3.97 17.08
CA GLY A 94 -16.07 -3.53 15.75
C GLY A 94 -15.07 -2.65 14.98
N GLU A 95 -13.93 -2.29 15.56
CA GLU A 95 -12.85 -1.58 14.85
C GLU A 95 -11.78 -2.57 14.38
N PRO A 96 -11.68 -2.85 13.06
CA PRO A 96 -10.62 -3.71 12.55
C PRO A 96 -9.29 -2.95 12.51
N PRO A 97 -8.16 -3.59 12.83
CA PRO A 97 -6.84 -3.01 12.61
C PRO A 97 -6.62 -2.62 11.14
N ARG A 98 -5.88 -1.54 10.90
CA ARG A 98 -5.65 -0.99 9.56
C ARG A 98 -4.18 -0.78 9.26
N LEU A 99 -3.77 -1.20 8.07
CA LEU A 99 -2.46 -0.92 7.50
C LEU A 99 -2.39 0.55 7.07
N VAL A 100 -1.27 1.21 7.36
CA VAL A 100 -1.01 2.61 7.00
C VAL A 100 0.06 2.75 5.92
N HIS A 101 0.77 1.67 5.63
CA HIS A 101 1.77 1.57 4.58
C HIS A 101 1.85 0.14 4.05
N ARG A 102 2.59 -0.08 2.97
CA ARG A 102 2.78 -1.38 2.35
C ARG A 102 4.25 -1.67 2.10
N LEU A 103 4.59 -2.95 2.20
CA LEU A 103 5.78 -3.56 1.65
C LEU A 103 5.36 -4.46 0.49
N ASP A 104 6.23 -4.66 -0.48
CA ASP A 104 5.97 -5.60 -1.55
C ASP A 104 5.97 -7.04 -1.01
N LYS A 105 5.41 -7.97 -1.80
CA LYS A 105 5.20 -9.36 -1.38
C LYS A 105 6.51 -9.99 -0.87
N ASP A 106 7.57 -9.84 -1.64
CA ASP A 106 8.86 -10.50 -1.38
C ASP A 106 9.81 -9.65 -0.52
N THR A 107 9.42 -8.42 -0.18
CA THR A 107 10.13 -7.60 0.81
C THR A 107 9.72 -8.02 2.22
N SER A 108 10.65 -8.46 3.05
CA SER A 108 10.42 -8.68 4.48
C SER A 108 10.62 -7.41 5.30
N GLY A 109 10.15 -7.42 6.55
CA GLY A 109 10.49 -6.39 7.54
C GLY A 109 9.30 -5.73 8.19
N VAL A 110 9.53 -4.53 8.72
CA VAL A 110 8.65 -3.87 9.67
C VAL A 110 7.40 -3.30 9.00
N ILE A 111 6.22 -3.73 9.47
CA ILE A 111 4.91 -3.16 9.12
C ILE A 111 4.29 -2.55 10.38
N ALA A 112 3.76 -1.34 10.26
CA ALA A 112 3.02 -0.66 11.33
C ALA A 112 1.52 -0.73 11.03
N VAL A 113 0.73 -1.03 12.07
CA VAL A 113 -0.72 -1.23 12.00
C VAL A 113 -1.36 -0.39 13.10
N GLY A 114 -2.35 0.42 12.73
CA GLY A 114 -3.20 1.10 13.70
C GLY A 114 -4.29 0.16 14.21
N LEU A 115 -4.39 -0.01 15.52
CA LEU A 115 -5.45 -0.79 16.18
C LEU A 115 -6.71 0.04 16.41
N THR A 116 -6.58 1.37 16.49
CA THR A 116 -7.69 2.32 16.62
C THR A 116 -7.77 3.25 15.42
N ARG A 117 -8.94 3.87 15.20
CA ARG A 117 -9.11 4.89 14.15
C ARG A 117 -8.14 6.07 14.32
N GLN A 118 -7.96 6.54 15.55
CA GLN A 118 -7.08 7.67 15.87
C GLN A 118 -5.62 7.32 15.57
N ALA A 119 -5.14 6.16 16.01
CA ALA A 119 -3.77 5.71 15.75
C ALA A 119 -3.51 5.52 14.25
N THR A 120 -4.48 4.95 13.54
CA THR A 120 -4.41 4.79 12.07
C THR A 120 -4.24 6.15 11.38
N ALA A 121 -5.03 7.15 11.77
CA ALA A 121 -4.96 8.50 11.20
C ALA A 121 -3.63 9.19 11.51
N ALA A 122 -3.16 9.11 12.76
CA ALA A 122 -1.88 9.68 13.19
C ALA A 122 -0.69 9.05 12.46
N LEU A 123 -0.65 7.72 12.38
CA LEU A 123 0.38 7.01 11.63
C LEU A 123 0.33 7.35 10.14
N ALA A 124 -0.85 7.33 9.51
CA ALA A 124 -1.00 7.69 8.10
C ALA A 124 -0.53 9.14 7.80
N ALA A 125 -0.79 10.07 8.72
CA ALA A 125 -0.28 11.43 8.64
C ALA A 125 1.25 11.46 8.73
N ALA A 126 1.86 10.76 9.68
CA ALA A 126 3.31 10.69 9.84
C ALA A 126 4.02 10.06 8.62
N PHE A 127 3.45 9.02 8.01
CA PHE A 127 3.97 8.43 6.77
C PHE A 127 3.87 9.40 5.59
N ARG A 128 2.77 10.15 5.49
CA ARG A 128 2.55 11.16 4.44
C ARG A 128 3.47 12.37 4.60
N GLY A 129 3.66 12.83 5.84
CA GLY A 129 4.52 13.94 6.23
C GLY A 129 6.01 13.65 6.11
N ARG A 130 6.40 12.38 5.92
CA ARG A 130 7.79 11.90 5.93
C ARG A 130 8.48 12.02 7.29
N ASP A 131 7.70 12.08 8.37
CA ASP A 131 8.20 12.10 9.75
C ASP A 131 8.75 10.73 10.18
N VAL A 132 8.29 9.67 9.49
CA VAL A 132 8.75 8.30 9.71
C VAL A 132 10.05 8.03 8.94
N ARG A 133 11.13 7.73 9.67
CA ARG A 133 12.37 7.23 9.10
C ARG A 133 12.26 5.74 8.81
N LYS A 134 12.52 5.36 7.56
CA LYS A 134 12.52 3.97 7.08
C LYS A 134 13.94 3.61 6.67
N LEU A 135 14.48 2.53 7.22
CA LEU A 135 15.80 2.00 6.87
C LEU A 135 15.62 0.58 6.33
N TYR A 136 16.24 0.31 5.20
CA TYR A 136 16.23 -0.99 4.55
C TYR A 136 17.66 -1.45 4.39
N TRP A 137 17.87 -2.73 4.67
CA TRP A 137 19.10 -3.43 4.32
C TRP A 137 18.86 -4.16 3.01
N ALA A 138 19.81 -4.07 2.09
CA ALA A 138 19.70 -4.71 0.78
C ALA A 138 21.02 -5.33 0.36
N VAL A 139 20.94 -6.48 -0.30
CA VAL A 139 22.08 -7.08 -1.00
C VAL A 139 21.83 -6.90 -2.49
N VAL A 140 22.73 -6.20 -3.17
CA VAL A 140 22.62 -5.87 -4.60
C VAL A 140 23.76 -6.50 -5.40
N VAL A 141 23.51 -6.80 -6.66
CA VAL A 141 24.54 -7.26 -7.60
C VAL A 141 25.37 -6.06 -8.08
N GLY A 142 26.68 -6.24 -8.14
CA GLY A 142 27.64 -5.19 -8.46
C GLY A 142 27.95 -4.28 -7.28
N THR A 143 28.76 -3.25 -7.54
CA THR A 143 29.16 -2.26 -6.54
C THR A 143 28.86 -0.85 -7.03
N PRO A 144 28.06 -0.06 -6.30
CA PRO A 144 27.83 1.33 -6.65
C PRO A 144 29.15 2.10 -6.72
N ALA A 145 29.33 2.92 -7.75
CA ALA A 145 30.56 3.71 -7.94
C ALA A 145 30.88 4.63 -6.75
N ARG A 146 29.86 5.03 -5.99
CA ARG A 146 30.00 5.84 -4.77
C ARG A 146 29.60 5.02 -3.55
N ARG A 147 30.37 5.11 -2.46
CA ARG A 147 30.04 4.43 -1.18
C ARG A 147 28.82 5.00 -0.45
N ARG A 148 28.36 6.20 -0.79
CA ARG A 148 27.15 6.81 -0.23
C ARG A 148 26.60 7.86 -1.20
N GLY A 149 25.29 8.08 -1.17
CA GLY A 149 24.69 9.09 -2.02
C GLY A 149 23.17 9.08 -1.97
N PHE A 150 22.59 9.78 -2.95
CA PHE A 150 21.16 9.75 -3.23
C PHE A 150 20.93 9.15 -4.61
N ILE A 151 19.90 8.32 -4.71
CA ILE A 151 19.24 7.99 -5.95
C ILE A 151 18.00 8.88 -5.98
N ASP A 152 17.97 9.84 -6.89
CA ASP A 152 16.89 10.83 -7.03
C ASP A 152 16.39 10.73 -8.47
N LEU A 153 15.36 9.90 -8.67
CA LEU A 153 14.81 9.59 -9.98
C LEU A 153 13.28 9.70 -9.94
N SER A 154 12.68 10.22 -10.99
CA SER A 154 11.22 10.22 -11.14
C SER A 154 10.75 8.86 -11.65
N LEU A 155 9.70 8.31 -11.05
CA LEU A 155 9.16 6.99 -11.38
C LEU A 155 7.71 7.09 -11.85
N ALA A 156 7.30 6.19 -12.74
CA ALA A 156 5.90 6.04 -13.15
C ALA A 156 5.50 4.57 -13.20
N LYS A 157 4.19 4.33 -13.07
CA LYS A 157 3.62 2.99 -13.25
C LYS A 157 3.26 2.77 -14.71
N ARG A 158 3.59 1.61 -15.24
CA ARG A 158 3.21 1.18 -16.59
C ARG A 158 2.49 -0.16 -16.51
N GLY A 159 1.31 -0.24 -17.13
CA GLY A 159 0.59 -1.50 -17.31
C GLY A 159 1.08 -2.23 -18.55
N GLY A 160 1.10 -3.57 -18.51
CA GLY A 160 1.43 -4.39 -19.67
C GLY A 160 1.15 -5.88 -19.43
N PRO A 161 1.38 -6.74 -20.44
CA PRO A 161 1.32 -8.19 -20.28
C PRO A 161 2.26 -8.63 -19.15
N GLY A 162 1.71 -9.22 -18.08
CA GLY A 162 2.45 -9.59 -16.88
C GLY A 162 2.28 -8.67 -15.66
N GLY A 163 1.44 -7.63 -15.75
CA GLY A 163 1.05 -6.80 -14.61
C GLY A 163 1.64 -5.38 -14.61
N GLU A 164 1.35 -4.61 -13.55
CA GLU A 164 1.93 -3.28 -13.36
C GLU A 164 3.43 -3.38 -13.05
N ARG A 165 4.24 -2.55 -13.71
CA ARG A 165 5.67 -2.36 -13.42
C ARG A 165 5.94 -0.90 -13.09
N VAL A 166 6.95 -0.66 -12.27
CA VAL A 166 7.48 0.68 -11.99
C VAL A 166 8.71 0.89 -12.87
N VAL A 167 8.76 2.00 -13.60
CA VAL A 167 9.85 2.36 -14.50
C VAL A 167 10.39 3.74 -14.17
N ILE A 168 11.63 4.01 -14.58
CA ILE A 168 12.17 5.37 -14.60
C ILE A 168 11.34 6.17 -15.61
N ALA A 169 10.87 7.33 -15.19
CA ALA A 169 9.95 8.19 -15.92
C ALA A 169 10.55 9.58 -16.19
N GLU A 170 11.87 9.61 -16.30
CA GLU A 170 12.66 10.76 -16.73
C GLU A 170 13.75 10.30 -17.68
N ASP A 171 14.02 11.11 -18.70
CA ASP A 171 15.12 10.92 -19.62
C ASP A 171 16.43 11.33 -18.92
N MET A 172 17.45 10.47 -18.99
CA MET A 172 18.71 10.68 -18.27
C MET A 172 19.65 11.68 -18.95
N GLU A 173 19.44 11.96 -20.25
CA GLU A 173 20.24 12.93 -21.02
C GLU A 173 19.56 14.30 -21.03
N THR A 174 18.26 14.35 -21.30
CA THR A 174 17.50 15.60 -21.47
C THR A 174 16.85 16.08 -20.17
N GLY A 175 16.63 15.20 -19.19
CA GLY A 175 15.92 15.50 -17.95
C GLY A 175 14.41 15.65 -18.11
N GLU A 176 13.87 15.41 -19.31
CA GLU A 176 12.43 15.49 -19.57
C GLU A 176 11.67 14.41 -18.79
N LYS A 177 10.55 14.80 -18.18
CA LYS A 177 9.74 13.92 -17.34
C LYS A 177 8.42 13.56 -18.01
N MET A 178 7.99 12.33 -17.80
CA MET A 178 6.66 11.89 -18.24
C MET A 178 5.58 12.63 -17.42
N ALA A 179 4.40 12.84 -18.03
CA ALA A 179 3.32 13.62 -17.42
C ALA A 179 2.81 13.07 -16.07
N ASP A 180 2.91 11.76 -15.87
CA ASP A 180 2.49 11.06 -14.66
C ASP A 180 3.66 10.66 -13.73
N ALA A 181 4.85 11.22 -13.97
CA ALA A 181 6.04 10.94 -13.17
C ALA A 181 5.90 11.45 -11.73
N GLN A 182 6.33 10.63 -10.78
CA GLN A 182 6.36 10.96 -9.36
C GLN A 182 7.81 10.94 -8.86
N SER A 183 8.22 11.98 -8.13
CA SER A 183 9.57 12.06 -7.59
C SER A 183 9.83 10.97 -6.54
N ALA A 184 10.90 10.21 -6.70
CA ALA A 184 11.37 9.22 -5.73
C ALA A 184 12.84 9.46 -5.39
N ARG A 185 13.09 9.72 -4.10
CA ARG A 185 14.45 9.96 -3.60
C ARG A 185 14.78 9.03 -2.45
N SER A 186 15.89 8.30 -2.59
CA SER A 186 16.40 7.34 -1.61
C SER A 186 17.85 7.64 -1.30
N ARG A 187 18.20 7.70 -0.01
CA ARG A 187 19.60 7.76 0.43
C ARG A 187 20.13 6.34 0.58
N PHE A 188 21.33 6.07 0.06
CA PHE A 188 22.01 4.79 0.22
C PHE A 188 23.41 4.97 0.82
N ALA A 189 23.90 3.93 1.48
CA ALA A 189 25.28 3.82 1.94
C ALA A 189 25.73 2.37 1.76
N VAL A 190 26.97 2.17 1.32
CA VAL A 190 27.61 0.85 1.23
C VAL A 190 28.15 0.48 2.60
N ILE A 191 27.63 -0.62 3.14
CA ILE A 191 28.08 -1.20 4.40
C ILE A 191 29.30 -2.06 4.14
N ASP A 192 29.19 -3.00 3.20
CA ASP A 192 30.27 -3.91 2.81
C ASP A 192 30.09 -4.41 1.37
N HIS A 193 31.12 -5.02 0.78
CA HIS A 193 31.09 -5.56 -0.58
C HIS A 193 32.04 -6.75 -0.76
N ALA A 194 31.61 -7.73 -1.55
CA ALA A 194 32.41 -8.86 -1.98
C ALA A 194 32.96 -8.59 -3.39
N ALA A 195 34.13 -7.95 -3.43
CA ALA A 195 34.73 -7.43 -4.67
C ALA A 195 33.69 -6.63 -5.48
N ASN A 196 33.64 -6.81 -6.80
CA ASN A 196 32.67 -6.15 -7.68
C ASN A 196 31.43 -7.01 -7.98
N GLN A 197 31.17 -8.07 -7.19
CA GLN A 197 30.09 -9.01 -7.47
C GLN A 197 28.81 -8.69 -6.70
N VAL A 198 28.94 -8.41 -5.40
CA VAL A 198 27.80 -8.24 -4.50
C VAL A 198 28.10 -7.16 -3.47
N THR A 199 27.12 -6.31 -3.17
CA THR A 199 27.25 -5.21 -2.20
C THR A 199 26.11 -5.22 -1.20
N TRP A 200 26.44 -5.04 0.08
CA TRP A 200 25.50 -4.82 1.16
C TRP A 200 25.30 -3.31 1.37
N LEU A 201 24.04 -2.87 1.24
CA LEU A 201 23.57 -1.50 1.43
C LEU A 201 22.71 -1.38 2.70
#